data_AF-U4L8I4-F1
#
_entry.id   AF-U4L8I4-F1
#
_cell.length_a   1.000
_cell.length_b   1.000
_cell.length_c   1.000
_cell.angle_alpha   90.00
_cell.angle_beta   90.00
_cell.angle_gamma   90.00
#
_symmetry.space_group_name_H-M   'P 1'
#
loop_
_entity.id
_entity.type
_entity.pdbx_description
1 polymer ?
#
loop_
_entity_poly.entity_id
_entity_poly.type
_entity_poly.pdbx_seq_one_letter_code
_entity_poly.pdbx_strand_id
1 'polypeptide(L)'
;MMLQQGYTTTRAAFQLHRAAAHLHPTSTGKYLPLPALHRLPPQPQPQTQPIATIRSTRYITTTTIAFRNPHRQFRKPRKMLQQSDLPTLTTLYRSSSLPPSSSSPFYPPSSSLNSRISLIRADITTLSLPNGCIVNAAKQSLRGGGGVDGVIHNAAGPGLLEECITLGGCETGDAKITGAYELPVKRIVHTVGPVWWASGEGEARELLGSCYRTSLKLAVENGLDAIAFPAVSTGIYGYPSDKAARVALETTRKFLESKEAEGLQLVVFCNFLEKDEKVYKELIPLYFPPADEEVKDEGKEEKKKAEEKEATDKKEEAAEEKKDTEENKDTEDKTDTKEKKE
;
A
#
# COMPACT_ATOMS: atom_id res chain seq x y z
N MET A 1 -44.36 24.03 -24.14
CA MET A 1 -43.91 25.43 -23.99
C MET A 1 -42.94 25.45 -22.82
N MET A 2 -41.63 25.26 -23.04
CA MET A 2 -40.58 26.30 -23.22
C MET A 2 -40.58 27.30 -22.04
N LEU A 3 -39.53 27.45 -21.23
CA LEU A 3 -38.09 27.73 -21.49
C LEU A 3 -37.25 27.07 -20.35
N GLN A 4 -36.06 26.46 -20.48
CA GLN A 4 -34.81 26.66 -21.22
C GLN A 4 -33.86 27.78 -20.70
N GLN A 5 -32.61 27.34 -20.42
CA GLN A 5 -31.32 28.06 -20.34
C GLN A 5 -30.93 28.71 -18.99
N GLY A 6 -29.67 28.66 -18.53
CA GLY A 6 -28.43 28.14 -19.10
C GLY A 6 -27.24 28.45 -18.18
N TYR A 7 -26.22 27.59 -18.21
CA TYR A 7 -24.92 27.77 -17.58
C TYR A 7 -24.05 28.72 -18.41
N THR A 8 -23.28 29.60 -17.77
CA THR A 8 -22.08 30.21 -18.38
C THR A 8 -20.92 30.30 -17.39
N THR A 9 -19.85 29.62 -17.78
CA THR A 9 -18.46 29.70 -17.36
C THR A 9 -17.87 31.10 -17.60
N THR A 10 -17.00 31.59 -16.71
CA THR A 10 -15.84 32.38 -17.17
C THR A 10 -14.64 32.17 -16.25
N ARG A 11 -13.51 31.94 -16.91
CA ARG A 11 -12.20 31.53 -16.40
C ARG A 11 -11.27 32.75 -16.42
N ALA A 12 -10.41 32.83 -15.41
CA ALA A 12 -9.07 33.46 -15.36
C ALA A 12 -8.92 34.98 -15.51
N ALA A 13 -8.26 35.57 -14.50
CA ALA A 13 -7.01 36.30 -14.70
C ALA A 13 -6.15 36.24 -13.42
N PHE A 14 -5.13 35.39 -13.45
CA PHE A 14 -3.94 35.47 -12.58
C PHE A 14 -3.07 36.61 -13.13
N GLN A 15 -2.64 37.56 -12.29
CA GLN A 15 -1.43 38.34 -12.56
C GLN A 15 -0.51 38.31 -11.35
N LEU A 16 0.71 37.90 -11.65
CA LEU A 16 1.89 37.84 -10.79
C LEU A 16 2.30 39.24 -10.29
N HIS A 17 2.66 39.33 -9.02
CA HIS A 17 3.59 40.36 -8.55
C HIS A 17 4.92 39.69 -8.20
N ARG A 18 5.89 39.86 -9.09
CA ARG A 18 7.29 39.56 -8.84
C ARG A 18 8.00 40.89 -8.63
N ALA A 19 8.31 41.22 -7.38
CA ALA A 19 9.19 42.32 -7.03
C ALA A 19 10.64 41.81 -7.06
N ALA A 20 11.45 42.38 -7.93
CA ALA A 20 12.90 42.30 -7.83
C ALA A 20 13.49 43.62 -8.34
N ALA A 21 14.10 44.33 -7.41
CA ALA A 21 14.79 45.58 -7.62
C ALA A 21 16.15 45.32 -8.29
N HIS A 22 16.47 46.04 -9.36
CA HIS A 22 17.84 46.42 -9.68
C HIS A 22 17.84 47.82 -10.32
N LEU A 23 18.59 48.70 -9.65
CA LEU A 23 18.83 50.09 -9.99
C LEU A 23 19.79 50.21 -11.18
N HIS A 24 19.49 51.13 -12.10
CA HIS A 24 20.50 51.76 -12.96
C HIS A 24 20.48 53.27 -12.72
N PRO A 25 21.63 53.95 -12.63
CA PRO A 25 21.69 55.38 -12.43
C PRO A 25 21.73 56.09 -13.79
N THR A 26 20.85 57.08 -14.00
CA THR A 26 21.10 58.10 -15.01
C THR A 26 20.78 59.50 -14.47
N SER A 27 21.73 60.37 -14.79
CA SER A 27 21.77 61.81 -14.60
C SER A 27 20.56 62.50 -15.23
N THR A 28 19.78 63.20 -14.42
CA THR A 28 19.27 64.55 -14.65
C THR A 28 18.30 64.90 -13.53
N GLY A 29 18.74 65.77 -12.62
CA GLY A 29 17.89 66.31 -11.57
C GLY A 29 16.74 67.13 -12.16
N LYS A 30 15.51 66.80 -11.75
CA LYS A 30 14.34 67.70 -11.66
C LYS A 30 13.21 66.95 -10.94
N TYR A 31 12.86 67.42 -9.74
CA TYR A 31 11.68 66.97 -9.01
C TYR A 31 10.43 67.57 -9.66
N LEU A 32 9.43 66.72 -9.98
CA LEU A 32 8.08 67.14 -10.32
C LEU A 32 7.17 66.90 -9.09
N PRO A 33 6.30 67.85 -8.71
CA PRO A 33 5.41 67.67 -7.56
C PRO A 33 4.28 66.68 -7.91
N LEU A 34 4.01 65.75 -7.00
CA LEU A 34 2.85 64.85 -7.05
C LEU A 34 1.54 65.66 -6.89
N PRO A 35 0.49 65.39 -7.68
CA PRO A 35 -0.81 66.01 -7.48
C PRO A 35 -1.49 65.44 -6.22
N ALA A 36 -2.17 66.33 -5.50
CA ALA A 36 -2.87 66.07 -4.25
C ALA A 36 -3.92 64.94 -4.40
N LEU A 37 -3.82 63.94 -3.51
CA LEU A 37 -4.84 62.91 -3.35
C LEU A 37 -6.13 63.56 -2.82
N HIS A 38 -7.16 63.57 -3.66
CA HIS A 38 -8.53 63.84 -3.24
C HIS A 38 -8.94 62.82 -2.17
N ARG A 39 -9.29 63.31 -0.97
CA ARG A 39 -9.94 62.53 0.10
C ARG A 39 -11.24 61.94 -0.45
N LEU A 40 -11.32 60.61 -0.54
CA LEU A 40 -12.59 59.92 -0.67
C LEU A 40 -13.46 60.16 0.58
N PRO A 41 -14.78 60.37 0.43
CA PRO A 41 -15.68 60.53 1.57
C PRO A 41 -15.76 59.24 2.40
N PRO A 42 -15.91 59.33 3.73
CA PRO A 42 -16.00 58.16 4.59
C PRO A 42 -17.27 57.36 4.28
N GLN A 43 -17.09 56.05 4.08
CA GLN A 43 -18.19 55.08 3.96
C GLN A 43 -18.92 54.93 5.31
N PRO A 44 -20.26 54.79 5.32
CA PRO A 44 -21.03 54.66 6.55
C PRO A 44 -20.75 53.32 7.26
N GLN A 45 -20.47 53.40 8.56
CA GLN A 45 -20.30 52.25 9.46
C GLN A 45 -21.64 51.52 9.65
N PRO A 46 -21.68 50.18 9.66
CA PRO A 46 -22.89 49.43 9.93
C PRO A 46 -23.32 49.59 11.40
N GLN A 47 -24.56 50.01 11.60
CA GLN A 47 -25.18 50.16 12.91
C GLN A 47 -25.37 48.79 13.58
N THR A 48 -24.77 48.61 14.75
CA THR A 48 -25.01 47.46 15.63
C THR A 48 -26.28 47.70 16.45
N GLN A 49 -27.26 46.81 16.33
CA GLN A 49 -28.45 46.80 17.18
C GLN A 49 -28.16 45.96 18.45
N PRO A 50 -28.69 46.34 19.62
CA PRO A 50 -28.32 45.73 20.89
C PRO A 50 -28.91 44.33 21.07
N ILE A 51 -28.07 43.39 21.50
CA ILE A 51 -28.47 42.04 21.92
C ILE A 51 -29.14 42.14 23.29
N ALA A 52 -30.37 41.61 23.37
CA ALA A 52 -31.12 41.51 24.61
C ALA A 52 -30.37 40.67 25.66
N THR A 53 -30.19 41.25 26.85
CA THR A 53 -29.59 40.59 28.02
C THR A 53 -30.63 39.68 28.67
N ILE A 54 -30.45 38.36 28.56
CA ILE A 54 -31.15 37.40 29.42
C ILE A 54 -30.18 36.97 30.52
N ARG A 55 -30.41 37.51 31.73
CA ARG A 55 -29.80 37.00 32.97
C ARG A 55 -30.50 35.69 33.34
N SER A 56 -29.79 34.58 33.29
CA SER A 56 -30.15 33.38 34.04
C SER A 56 -28.92 32.88 34.80
N THR A 57 -28.86 33.26 36.08
CA THR A 57 -28.09 32.57 37.10
C THR A 57 -28.61 31.15 37.25
N ARG A 58 -27.74 30.13 37.11
CA ARG A 58 -27.54 29.04 38.10
C ARG A 58 -26.66 27.87 37.58
N TYR A 59 -25.67 27.56 38.42
CA TYR A 59 -24.97 26.30 38.66
C TYR A 59 -24.22 25.57 37.53
N ILE A 60 -22.90 25.58 37.70
CA ILE A 60 -21.92 24.72 37.05
C ILE A 60 -22.02 23.32 37.70
N THR A 61 -22.34 22.31 36.89
CA THR A 61 -21.96 20.92 37.16
C THR A 61 -21.27 20.38 35.91
N THR A 62 -20.03 19.95 36.09
CA THR A 62 -19.14 19.42 35.07
C THR A 62 -19.63 18.04 34.62
N THR A 63 -20.46 18.00 33.59
CA THR A 63 -20.72 16.77 32.84
C THR A 63 -19.98 16.86 31.52
N THR A 64 -18.88 16.11 31.42
CA THR A 64 -18.18 15.86 30.15
C THR A 64 -19.15 15.17 29.19
N ILE A 65 -19.86 15.96 28.37
CA ILE A 65 -20.63 15.44 27.25
C ILE A 65 -19.61 15.09 26.16
N ALA A 66 -19.14 13.85 26.19
CA ALA A 66 -18.49 13.25 25.03
C ALA A 66 -19.49 13.29 23.87
N PHE A 67 -19.26 14.17 22.89
CA PHE A 67 -19.93 14.13 21.59
C PHE A 67 -19.51 12.85 20.87
N ARG A 68 -20.11 11.73 21.27
CA ARG A 68 -19.99 10.42 20.63
C ARG A 68 -20.82 10.50 19.37
N ASN A 69 -20.14 10.67 18.23
CA ASN A 69 -20.78 10.67 16.92
C ASN A 69 -21.60 9.36 16.74
N PRO A 70 -22.94 9.41 16.66
CA PRO A 70 -23.79 8.23 16.72
C PRO A 70 -23.77 7.37 15.44
N HIS A 71 -22.97 7.74 14.44
CA HIS A 71 -22.84 6.99 13.19
C HIS A 71 -21.54 6.19 13.04
N ARG A 72 -20.79 5.94 14.13
CA ARG A 72 -19.71 4.94 14.09
C ARG A 72 -20.35 3.55 14.03
N GLN A 73 -20.79 3.14 12.84
CA GLN A 73 -21.14 1.76 12.56
C GLN A 73 -20.00 0.90 13.11
N PHE A 74 -20.32 0.00 14.04
CA PHE A 74 -19.38 -0.97 14.59
C PHE A 74 -18.86 -1.82 13.43
N ARG A 75 -17.76 -1.37 12.81
CA ARG A 75 -17.04 -2.18 11.83
C ARG A 75 -16.53 -3.40 12.58
N LYS A 76 -16.82 -4.60 12.05
CA LYS A 76 -16.23 -5.84 12.56
C LYS A 76 -14.71 -5.64 12.71
N PRO A 77 -14.09 -6.15 13.79
CA PRO A 77 -12.65 -6.04 13.97
C PRO A 77 -11.97 -6.66 12.75
N ARG A 78 -11.12 -5.88 12.08
CA ARG A 78 -10.37 -6.34 10.90
C ARG A 78 -9.27 -7.28 11.37
N LYS A 79 -9.11 -8.42 10.69
CA LYS A 79 -8.04 -9.39 10.99
C LYS A 79 -6.69 -8.69 10.76
N MET A 80 -5.83 -8.72 11.78
CA MET A 80 -4.44 -8.27 11.66
C MET A 80 -3.62 -9.32 10.90
N LEU A 81 -2.73 -8.85 10.03
CA LEU A 81 -1.81 -9.69 9.26
C LEU A 81 -0.42 -9.54 9.84
N GLN A 82 0.15 -10.62 10.38
CA GLN A 82 1.49 -10.59 10.95
C GLN A 82 2.55 -10.58 9.85
N GLN A 83 3.70 -9.98 10.11
CA GLN A 83 4.85 -9.97 9.20
C GLN A 83 5.23 -11.38 8.72
N SER A 84 5.10 -12.41 9.58
CA SER A 84 5.35 -13.82 9.25
C SER A 84 4.37 -14.41 8.25
N ASP A 85 3.18 -13.83 8.13
CA ASP A 85 2.10 -14.34 7.28
C ASP A 85 2.12 -13.69 5.89
N LEU A 86 3.01 -12.72 5.65
CA LEU A 86 3.12 -12.02 4.39
C LEU A 86 3.84 -12.89 3.35
N PRO A 87 3.20 -13.20 2.22
CA PRO A 87 3.81 -14.07 1.22
C PRO A 87 4.94 -13.31 0.51
N THR A 88 6.17 -13.82 0.64
CA THR A 88 7.32 -13.31 -0.11
C THR A 88 7.25 -13.78 -1.57
N LEU A 89 8.02 -13.16 -2.47
CA LEU A 89 8.07 -13.61 -3.86
C LEU A 89 8.55 -15.06 -3.96
N THR A 90 9.52 -15.48 -3.13
CA THR A 90 9.95 -16.88 -3.05
C THR A 90 8.77 -17.82 -2.79
N THR A 91 7.90 -17.49 -1.82
CA THR A 91 6.71 -18.31 -1.53
C THR A 91 5.70 -18.27 -2.67
N LEU A 92 5.47 -17.09 -3.28
CA LEU A 92 4.53 -16.93 -4.39
C LEU A 92 4.96 -17.66 -5.67
N TYR A 93 6.27 -17.70 -5.95
CA TYR A 93 6.84 -18.47 -7.05
C TYR A 93 6.69 -19.97 -6.82
N ARG A 94 7.02 -20.45 -5.62
CA ARG A 94 6.88 -21.87 -5.26
C ARG A 94 5.43 -22.37 -5.28
N SER A 95 4.48 -21.52 -4.92
CA SER A 95 3.05 -21.87 -4.95
C SER A 95 2.38 -21.61 -6.30
N SER A 96 3.15 -21.28 -7.35
CA SER A 96 2.67 -20.93 -8.69
C SER A 96 1.62 -19.81 -8.72
N SER A 97 1.53 -19.03 -7.64
CA SER A 97 0.60 -17.91 -7.48
C SER A 97 1.11 -16.65 -8.18
N LEU A 98 2.39 -16.63 -8.52
CA LEU A 98 3.04 -15.65 -9.37
C LEU A 98 3.83 -16.40 -10.46
N PRO A 99 3.29 -16.56 -11.69
CA PRO A 99 4.01 -17.28 -12.74
C PRO A 99 5.23 -16.48 -13.22
N PRO A 100 6.26 -17.15 -13.78
CA PRO A 100 7.37 -16.47 -14.45
C PRO A 100 6.86 -15.67 -15.66
N SER A 101 7.60 -14.64 -16.05
CA SER A 101 7.29 -13.87 -17.26
C SER A 101 7.48 -14.72 -18.51
N SER A 102 6.62 -14.51 -19.52
CA SER A 102 6.81 -15.04 -20.88
C SER A 102 7.87 -14.28 -21.68
N SER A 103 8.21 -13.06 -21.27
CA SER A 103 9.24 -12.22 -21.88
C SER A 103 10.54 -12.22 -21.07
N SER A 104 11.65 -11.90 -21.73
CA SER A 104 12.96 -11.78 -21.07
C SER A 104 12.89 -10.79 -19.91
N PRO A 105 13.38 -11.16 -18.71
CA PRO A 105 13.41 -10.26 -17.58
C PRO A 105 14.39 -9.09 -17.81
N PHE A 106 14.15 -7.97 -17.14
CA PHE A 106 15.00 -6.78 -17.19
C PHE A 106 16.21 -6.87 -16.24
N TYR A 107 16.13 -7.73 -15.22
CA TYR A 107 17.15 -7.91 -14.20
C TYR A 107 17.48 -9.40 -14.02
N PRO A 108 18.67 -9.76 -13.53
CA PRO A 108 19.00 -11.15 -13.23
C PRO A 108 18.20 -11.68 -12.03
N PRO A 109 17.95 -13.01 -11.95
CA PRO A 109 17.36 -13.66 -10.79
C PRO A 109 18.19 -13.48 -9.52
N SER A 110 17.51 -13.39 -8.37
CA SER A 110 18.17 -13.30 -7.07
C SER A 110 17.23 -13.79 -5.96
N SER A 111 17.50 -14.98 -5.43
CA SER A 111 16.69 -15.55 -4.33
C SER A 111 16.78 -14.69 -3.06
N SER A 112 17.94 -14.06 -2.81
CA SER A 112 18.09 -13.15 -1.66
C SER A 112 17.17 -11.93 -1.77
N LEU A 113 16.97 -11.37 -2.96
CA LEU A 113 16.01 -10.28 -3.17
C LEU A 113 14.56 -10.78 -3.15
N ASN A 114 14.28 -11.93 -3.75
CA ASN A 114 12.93 -12.51 -3.79
C ASN A 114 12.40 -12.81 -2.38
N SER A 115 13.28 -13.21 -1.45
CA SER A 115 12.92 -13.41 -0.04
C SER A 115 12.61 -12.10 0.72
N ARG A 116 13.05 -10.94 0.21
CA ARG A 116 12.89 -9.61 0.83
C ARG A 116 11.72 -8.82 0.25
N ILE A 117 11.05 -9.31 -0.79
CA ILE A 117 9.88 -8.66 -1.39
C ILE A 117 8.63 -9.46 -1.07
N SER A 118 7.56 -8.77 -0.68
CA SER A 118 6.22 -9.34 -0.55
C SER A 118 5.22 -8.60 -1.44
N LEU A 119 4.27 -9.32 -2.01
CA LEU A 119 3.12 -8.77 -2.73
C LEU A 119 1.84 -9.25 -2.05
N ILE A 120 0.99 -8.32 -1.65
CA ILE A 120 -0.30 -8.65 -1.03
C ILE A 120 -1.38 -7.65 -1.43
N ARG A 121 -2.61 -8.13 -1.56
CA ARG A 121 -3.79 -7.26 -1.64
C ARG A 121 -4.49 -7.20 -0.28
N ALA A 122 -4.35 -6.09 0.43
CA ALA A 122 -4.87 -5.91 1.79
C ALA A 122 -5.13 -4.43 2.13
N ASP A 123 -5.75 -4.19 3.29
CA ASP A 123 -5.74 -2.87 3.91
C ASP A 123 -4.40 -2.68 4.62
N ILE A 124 -3.61 -1.70 4.19
CA ILE A 124 -2.27 -1.44 4.72
C ILE A 124 -2.27 -1.16 6.22
N THR A 125 -3.37 -0.65 6.78
CA THR A 125 -3.50 -0.38 8.23
C THR A 125 -3.65 -1.64 9.08
N THR A 126 -3.81 -2.81 8.45
CA THR A 126 -3.91 -4.12 9.12
C THR A 126 -2.59 -4.89 9.18
N LEU A 127 -1.53 -4.36 8.55
CA LEU A 127 -0.22 -4.99 8.53
C LEU A 127 0.52 -4.73 9.85
N SER A 128 0.79 -5.80 10.59
CA SER A 128 1.60 -5.79 11.79
C SER A 128 3.07 -6.02 11.43
N LEU A 129 3.86 -4.95 11.47
CA LEU A 129 5.30 -4.94 11.19
C LEU A 129 6.03 -4.41 12.44
N PRO A 130 6.39 -5.29 13.41
CA PRO A 130 6.85 -4.88 14.73
C PRO A 130 8.08 -3.96 14.75
N ASN A 131 8.96 -4.09 13.76
CA ASN A 131 10.11 -3.19 13.55
C ASN A 131 10.07 -2.47 12.20
N GLY A 132 8.86 -2.27 11.66
CA GLY A 132 8.65 -1.67 10.36
C GLY A 132 7.86 -0.37 10.36
N CYS A 133 7.58 0.10 9.14
CA CYS A 133 6.68 1.21 8.86
C CYS A 133 5.72 0.89 7.73
N ILE A 134 4.67 1.69 7.64
CA ILE A 134 3.85 1.80 6.43
C ILE A 134 4.06 3.15 5.78
N VAL A 135 3.86 3.21 4.48
CA VAL A 135 3.92 4.44 3.69
C VAL A 135 2.51 4.99 3.49
N ASN A 136 2.34 6.28 3.74
CA ASN A 136 1.15 7.03 3.41
C ASN A 136 1.36 7.77 2.07
N ALA A 137 0.47 7.54 1.10
CA ALA A 137 0.37 8.37 -0.10
C ALA A 137 -0.40 9.66 0.24
N ALA A 138 0.33 10.64 0.76
CA ALA A 138 -0.20 11.89 1.29
C ALA A 138 -0.28 12.98 0.21
N LYS A 139 -0.93 14.10 0.58
CA LYS A 139 -0.85 15.38 -0.15
C LYS A 139 0.09 16.34 0.57
N GLN A 140 0.53 17.39 -0.14
CA GLN A 140 1.52 18.38 0.36
C GLN A 140 1.25 18.93 1.76
N SER A 141 -0.02 19.11 2.16
CA SER A 141 -0.34 19.63 3.50
C SER A 141 -0.06 18.66 4.66
N LEU A 142 0.05 17.35 4.41
CA LEU A 142 0.13 16.26 5.41
C LEU A 142 -1.03 16.18 6.43
N ARG A 143 -2.15 16.85 6.18
CA ARG A 143 -3.30 16.94 7.11
C ARG A 143 -4.40 15.91 6.87
N GLY A 144 -4.04 14.74 6.34
CA GLY A 144 -5.01 13.70 5.96
C GLY A 144 -5.89 14.07 4.77
N GLY A 145 -6.72 13.13 4.32
CA GLY A 145 -7.52 13.28 3.11
C GLY A 145 -8.47 12.10 2.88
N GLY A 146 -8.80 11.85 1.61
CA GLY A 146 -9.50 10.63 1.20
C GLY A 146 -8.52 9.48 0.89
N GLY A 147 -9.05 8.36 0.41
CA GLY A 147 -8.22 7.21 0.00
C GLY A 147 -7.42 6.61 1.16
N VAL A 148 -6.21 6.13 0.87
CA VAL A 148 -5.34 5.49 1.87
C VAL A 148 -4.92 6.47 2.98
N ASP A 149 -4.73 7.75 2.66
CA ASP A 149 -4.37 8.81 3.61
C ASP A 149 -5.43 8.94 4.72
N GLY A 150 -6.70 9.03 4.34
CA GLY A 150 -7.80 9.07 5.30
C GLY A 150 -7.93 7.80 6.13
N VAL A 151 -7.70 6.64 5.52
CA VAL A 151 -7.76 5.34 6.23
C VAL A 151 -6.63 5.23 7.26
N ILE A 152 -5.42 5.67 6.92
CA ILE A 152 -4.26 5.72 7.83
C ILE A 152 -4.54 6.69 8.99
N HIS A 153 -4.96 7.93 8.72
CA HIS A 153 -5.29 8.88 9.78
C HIS A 153 -6.39 8.38 10.73
N ASN A 154 -7.44 7.77 10.19
CA ASN A 154 -8.52 7.21 11.02
C ASN A 154 -8.06 5.99 11.85
N ALA A 155 -7.09 5.22 11.38
CA ALA A 155 -6.57 4.05 12.08
C ALA A 155 -5.46 4.38 13.08
N ALA A 156 -4.64 5.40 12.83
CA ALA A 156 -3.60 5.87 13.75
C ALA A 156 -4.18 6.70 14.92
N GLY A 157 -5.34 7.33 14.72
CA GLY A 157 -5.95 8.21 15.71
C GLY A 157 -5.50 9.68 15.61
N PRO A 158 -6.06 10.56 16.46
CA PRO A 158 -5.89 12.02 16.32
C PRO A 158 -4.45 12.51 16.52
N GLY A 159 -3.63 11.79 17.31
CA GLY A 159 -2.24 12.16 17.56
C GLY A 159 -1.41 12.26 16.29
N LEU A 160 -1.71 11.45 15.26
CA LEU A 160 -1.02 11.54 13.97
C LEU A 160 -1.20 12.90 13.31
N LEU A 161 -2.40 13.47 13.36
CA LEU A 161 -2.64 14.79 12.77
C LEU A 161 -1.88 15.88 13.54
N GLU A 162 -1.79 15.78 14.87
CA GLU A 162 -1.08 16.73 15.71
C GLU A 162 0.42 16.79 15.35
N GLU A 163 1.08 15.64 15.18
CA GLU A 163 2.48 15.57 14.73
C GLU A 163 2.63 16.00 13.27
N CYS A 164 1.73 15.61 12.36
CA CYS A 164 1.79 16.07 10.97
C CYS A 164 1.76 17.60 10.83
N ILE A 165 1.04 18.31 11.72
CA ILE A 165 1.00 19.79 11.72
C ILE A 165 2.38 20.38 12.01
N THR A 166 3.19 19.74 12.87
CA THR A 166 4.53 20.25 13.22
C THR A 166 5.55 20.07 12.10
N LEU A 167 5.27 19.22 11.11
CA LEU A 167 6.18 18.96 9.98
C LEU A 167 6.19 20.04 8.91
N GLY A 168 5.18 20.94 8.87
CA GLY A 168 5.13 22.04 7.90
C GLY A 168 4.84 21.62 6.45
N GLY A 169 4.20 20.47 6.24
CA GLY A 169 3.91 19.93 4.90
C GLY A 169 5.06 19.12 4.30
N CYS A 170 4.94 18.71 3.03
CA CYS A 170 5.95 17.93 2.30
C CYS A 170 5.90 18.27 0.80
N GLU A 171 7.05 18.36 0.15
CA GLU A 171 7.14 18.60 -1.28
C GLU A 171 6.81 17.32 -2.08
N THR A 172 6.38 17.50 -3.32
CA THR A 172 6.15 16.37 -4.24
C THR A 172 7.47 15.68 -4.54
N GLY A 173 7.50 14.35 -4.49
CA GLY A 173 8.72 13.56 -4.64
C GLY A 173 9.53 13.39 -3.35
N ASP A 174 9.10 14.00 -2.25
CA ASP A 174 9.77 13.92 -0.95
C ASP A 174 8.96 13.08 0.05
N ALA A 175 9.55 12.80 1.22
CA ALA A 175 8.90 12.09 2.30
C ALA A 175 9.30 12.60 3.69
N LYS A 176 8.39 12.47 4.67
CA LYS A 176 8.62 12.76 6.09
C LYS A 176 8.12 11.63 6.97
N ILE A 177 8.69 11.46 8.15
CA ILE A 177 8.38 10.34 9.05
C ILE A 177 7.73 10.84 10.36
N THR A 178 6.78 10.06 10.87
CA THR A 178 6.05 10.31 12.13
C THR A 178 5.98 9.06 12.99
N GLY A 179 5.50 9.18 14.24
CA GLY A 179 5.03 8.05 15.02
C GLY A 179 3.82 7.34 14.37
N ALA A 180 3.62 6.06 14.69
CA ALA A 180 2.52 5.27 14.14
C ALA A 180 1.23 5.25 14.99
N TYR A 181 1.32 5.69 16.25
CA TYR A 181 0.20 5.79 17.19
C TYR A 181 -0.52 4.44 17.39
N GLU A 182 -1.81 4.36 17.06
CA GLU A 182 -2.61 3.14 17.25
C GLU A 182 -2.34 2.04 16.20
N LEU A 183 -1.52 2.31 15.18
CA LEU A 183 -1.19 1.32 14.15
C LEU A 183 -0.16 0.29 14.65
N PRO A 184 -0.24 -0.98 14.17
CA PRO A 184 0.68 -2.05 14.57
C PRO A 184 2.04 -2.00 13.85
N VAL A 185 2.61 -0.81 13.69
CA VAL A 185 3.96 -0.55 13.14
C VAL A 185 4.67 0.51 13.99
N LYS A 186 5.97 0.72 13.81
CA LYS A 186 6.70 1.75 14.60
C LYS A 186 6.50 3.16 14.08
N ARG A 187 6.48 3.33 12.76
CA ARG A 187 6.50 4.63 12.09
C ARG A 187 5.55 4.67 10.89
N ILE A 188 5.19 5.88 10.48
CA ILE A 188 4.52 6.14 9.20
C ILE A 188 5.44 7.04 8.39
N VAL A 189 5.71 6.66 7.14
CA VAL A 189 6.42 7.50 6.19
C VAL A 189 5.40 8.15 5.26
N HIS A 190 5.26 9.46 5.32
CA HIS A 190 4.36 10.24 4.49
C HIS A 190 5.10 10.73 3.26
N THR A 191 4.71 10.28 2.07
CA THR A 191 5.29 10.74 0.82
C THR A 191 4.23 11.37 -0.08
N VAL A 192 4.63 12.38 -0.86
CA VAL A 192 3.72 13.11 -1.75
C VAL A 192 4.04 12.76 -3.20
N GLY A 193 3.22 11.89 -3.77
CA GLY A 193 3.35 11.49 -5.17
C GLY A 193 2.95 12.60 -6.16
N PRO A 194 3.41 12.53 -7.42
CA PRO A 194 3.01 13.48 -8.46
C PRO A 194 1.55 13.29 -8.86
N VAL A 195 0.94 14.38 -9.33
CA VAL A 195 -0.40 14.39 -9.94
C VAL A 195 -0.23 14.20 -11.45
N TRP A 196 -0.60 13.03 -11.96
CA TRP A 196 -0.22 12.58 -13.31
C TRP A 196 -0.62 13.55 -14.43
N TRP A 197 -1.87 14.02 -14.43
CA TRP A 197 -2.36 14.92 -15.47
C TRP A 197 -1.83 16.37 -15.35
N ALA A 198 -1.13 16.69 -14.27
CA ALA A 198 -0.54 18.00 -14.02
C ALA A 198 0.99 18.00 -14.17
N SER A 199 1.60 16.85 -14.48
CA SER A 199 3.04 16.67 -14.63
C SER A 199 3.38 16.15 -16.03
N GLY A 200 4.56 16.50 -16.54
CA GLY A 200 5.10 15.81 -17.72
C GLY A 200 5.44 14.36 -17.38
N GLU A 201 5.35 13.44 -18.35
CA GLU A 201 5.58 12.00 -18.08
C GLU A 201 6.98 11.72 -17.48
N GLY A 202 8.02 12.37 -17.99
CA GLY A 202 9.38 12.24 -17.44
C GLY A 202 9.51 12.79 -16.01
N GLU A 203 8.91 13.96 -15.75
CA GLU A 203 8.89 14.58 -14.42
C GLU A 203 8.12 13.71 -13.42
N ALA A 204 6.94 13.20 -13.80
CA ALA A 204 6.14 12.33 -12.97
C ALA A 204 6.88 11.03 -12.63
N ARG A 205 7.61 10.46 -13.60
CA ARG A 205 8.46 9.29 -13.36
C ARG A 205 9.56 9.58 -12.32
N GLU A 206 10.27 10.70 -12.46
CA GLU A 206 11.34 11.08 -11.52
C GLU A 206 10.81 11.36 -10.11
N LEU A 207 9.71 12.11 -10.00
CA LEU A 207 9.08 12.42 -8.72
C LEU A 207 8.53 11.17 -8.04
N LEU A 208 7.87 10.28 -8.79
CA LEU A 208 7.38 9.03 -8.21
C LEU A 208 8.56 8.14 -7.77
N GLY A 209 9.62 8.03 -8.57
CA GLY A 209 10.83 7.31 -8.17
C GLY A 209 11.45 7.91 -6.90
N SER A 210 11.44 9.23 -6.76
CA SER A 210 11.91 9.92 -5.56
C SER A 210 11.08 9.56 -4.32
N CYS A 211 9.75 9.47 -4.44
CA CYS A 211 8.89 9.04 -3.34
C CYS A 211 9.32 7.69 -2.76
N TYR A 212 9.58 6.70 -3.62
CA TYR A 212 10.04 5.37 -3.19
C TYR A 212 11.45 5.43 -2.59
N ARG A 213 12.42 6.08 -3.25
CA ARG A 213 13.81 6.18 -2.74
C ARG A 213 13.88 6.86 -1.38
N THR A 214 13.26 8.02 -1.23
CA THR A 214 13.30 8.79 0.03
C THR A 214 12.58 8.03 1.14
N SER A 215 11.48 7.34 0.83
CA SER A 215 10.77 6.53 1.83
C SER A 215 11.60 5.32 2.30
N LEU A 216 12.25 4.61 1.38
CA LEU A 216 13.15 3.50 1.69
C LEU A 216 14.34 3.97 2.54
N LYS A 217 14.94 5.10 2.16
CA LYS A 217 16.04 5.72 2.90
C LYS A 217 15.64 6.10 4.33
N LEU A 218 14.49 6.76 4.51
CA LEU A 218 13.98 7.11 5.84
C LEU A 218 13.74 5.89 6.72
N ALA A 219 13.29 4.76 6.15
CA ALA A 219 13.14 3.53 6.91
C ALA A 219 14.48 3.04 7.46
N VAL A 220 15.51 2.96 6.60
CA VAL A 220 16.86 2.53 6.98
C VAL A 220 17.48 3.48 8.00
N GLU A 221 17.41 4.80 7.75
CA GLU A 221 17.96 5.83 8.66
C GLU A 221 17.31 5.81 10.05
N ASN A 222 16.09 5.30 10.17
CA ASN A 222 15.37 5.14 11.43
C ASN A 222 15.49 3.71 12.02
N GLY A 223 16.38 2.88 11.49
CA GLY A 223 16.65 1.53 12.00
C GLY A 223 15.49 0.54 11.82
N LEU A 224 14.62 0.78 10.84
CA LEU A 224 13.49 -0.10 10.52
C LEU A 224 13.92 -1.17 9.52
N ASP A 225 13.43 -2.39 9.71
CA ASP A 225 13.76 -3.54 8.86
C ASP A 225 12.65 -3.91 7.85
N ALA A 226 11.47 -3.30 7.97
CA ALA A 226 10.34 -3.56 7.10
C ALA A 226 9.61 -2.27 6.69
N ILE A 227 9.15 -2.22 5.44
CA ILE A 227 8.38 -1.09 4.90
C ILE A 227 7.30 -1.59 3.95
N ALA A 228 6.07 -1.12 4.14
CA ALA A 228 4.95 -1.40 3.24
C ALA A 228 4.53 -0.18 2.44
N PHE A 229 4.44 -0.33 1.12
CA PHE A 229 3.99 0.69 0.19
C PHE A 229 2.56 0.42 -0.29
N PRO A 230 1.68 1.43 -0.31
CA PRO A 230 0.50 1.41 -1.15
C PRO A 230 0.89 1.69 -2.62
N ALA A 231 -0.06 1.56 -3.55
CA ALA A 231 0.13 2.00 -4.92
C ALA A 231 0.11 3.55 -5.00
N VAL A 232 1.25 4.19 -4.74
CA VAL A 232 1.39 5.66 -4.68
C VAL A 232 0.99 6.29 -6.03
N SER A 233 0.22 7.38 -5.96
CA SER A 233 -0.35 8.16 -7.08
C SER A 233 -1.36 7.45 -8.01
N THR A 234 -1.65 6.15 -7.87
CA THR A 234 -2.55 5.42 -8.81
C THR A 234 -4.05 5.57 -8.50
N GLY A 235 -4.38 6.24 -7.40
CA GLY A 235 -5.74 6.58 -6.98
C GLY A 235 -6.17 7.92 -7.55
N ILE A 236 -6.54 8.86 -6.67
CA ILE A 236 -7.02 10.18 -7.09
C ILE A 236 -6.00 10.90 -7.97
N TYR A 237 -4.69 10.76 -7.74
CA TYR A 237 -3.65 11.42 -8.57
C TYR A 237 -3.48 10.85 -9.98
N GLY A 238 -4.20 9.77 -10.33
CA GLY A 238 -4.42 9.33 -11.70
C GLY A 238 -3.22 8.74 -12.44
N TYR A 239 -2.14 8.37 -11.74
CA TYR A 239 -0.98 7.74 -12.37
C TYR A 239 -1.39 6.35 -12.92
N PRO A 240 -1.17 6.05 -14.22
CA PRO A 240 -1.48 4.74 -14.78
C PRO A 240 -0.78 3.61 -14.02
N SER A 241 -1.52 2.58 -13.64
CA SER A 241 -1.03 1.51 -12.76
C SER A 241 0.21 0.81 -13.31
N ASP A 242 0.25 0.52 -14.62
CA ASP A 242 1.37 -0.12 -15.32
C ASP A 242 2.63 0.75 -15.26
N LYS A 243 2.50 2.06 -15.56
CA LYS A 243 3.61 2.99 -15.52
C LYS A 243 4.11 3.20 -14.08
N ALA A 244 3.21 3.33 -13.12
CA ALA A 244 3.56 3.53 -11.71
C ALA A 244 4.27 2.30 -11.12
N ALA A 245 3.76 1.10 -11.39
CA ALA A 245 4.35 -0.14 -10.92
C ALA A 245 5.77 -0.36 -11.49
N ARG A 246 6.01 -0.02 -12.76
CA ARG A 246 7.37 -0.05 -13.34
C ARG A 246 8.33 0.84 -12.54
N VAL A 247 7.93 2.06 -12.20
CA VAL A 247 8.76 2.98 -11.40
C VAL A 247 9.01 2.43 -10.00
N ALA A 248 7.96 1.94 -9.32
CA ALA A 248 8.05 1.36 -7.99
C ALA A 248 9.02 0.17 -7.93
N LEU A 249 8.84 -0.79 -8.84
CA LEU A 249 9.63 -2.01 -8.91
C LEU A 249 11.08 -1.72 -9.29
N GLU A 250 11.32 -0.90 -10.31
CA GLU A 250 12.67 -0.52 -10.74
C GLU A 250 13.43 0.21 -9.64
N THR A 251 12.77 1.16 -8.97
CA THR A 251 13.37 1.94 -7.89
C THR A 251 13.71 1.05 -6.69
N THR A 252 12.78 0.19 -6.29
CA THR A 252 12.98 -0.73 -5.16
C THR A 252 14.10 -1.72 -5.47
N ARG A 253 14.12 -2.30 -6.68
CA ARG A 253 15.18 -3.22 -7.12
C ARG A 253 16.56 -2.57 -6.99
N LYS A 254 16.72 -1.39 -7.58
CA LYS A 254 17.98 -0.63 -7.54
C LYS A 254 18.40 -0.26 -6.11
N PHE A 255 17.44 0.13 -5.27
CA PHE A 255 17.74 0.45 -3.87
C PHE A 255 18.23 -0.78 -3.10
N LEU A 256 17.54 -1.93 -3.24
CA LEU A 256 17.90 -3.16 -2.52
C LEU A 256 19.23 -3.78 -2.95
N GLU A 257 19.70 -3.47 -4.17
CA GLU A 257 21.03 -3.83 -4.66
C GLU A 257 22.13 -2.86 -4.19
N SER A 258 21.76 -1.69 -3.66
CA SER A 258 22.70 -0.69 -3.17
C SER A 258 23.07 -0.95 -1.70
N LYS A 259 24.18 -0.35 -1.26
CA LYS A 259 24.60 -0.40 0.16
C LYS A 259 23.64 0.36 1.09
N GLU A 260 22.83 1.27 0.56
CA GLU A 260 21.87 2.04 1.35
C GLU A 260 20.72 1.17 1.89
N ALA A 261 20.54 -0.04 1.34
CA ALA A 261 19.52 -0.99 1.82
C ALA A 261 19.99 -1.87 2.99
N GLU A 262 21.16 -1.62 3.56
CA GLU A 262 21.65 -2.35 4.72
C GLU A 262 20.65 -2.25 5.89
N GLY A 263 20.36 -3.39 6.53
CA GLY A 263 19.36 -3.47 7.60
C GLY A 263 17.92 -3.68 7.13
N LEU A 264 17.55 -3.27 5.91
CA LEU A 264 16.19 -3.47 5.39
C LEU A 264 15.96 -4.93 4.96
N GLN A 265 15.07 -5.65 5.62
CA GLN A 265 14.80 -7.07 5.37
C GLN A 265 13.53 -7.31 4.55
N LEU A 266 12.54 -6.41 4.58
CA LEU A 266 11.27 -6.63 3.91
C LEU A 266 10.71 -5.36 3.27
N VAL A 267 10.38 -5.43 1.98
CA VAL A 267 9.56 -4.43 1.28
C VAL A 267 8.26 -5.09 0.83
N VAL A 268 7.13 -4.52 1.25
CA VAL A 268 5.79 -5.04 0.94
C VAL A 268 5.10 -4.11 -0.05
N PHE A 269 4.74 -4.63 -1.22
CA PHE A 269 3.80 -3.96 -2.12
C PHE A 269 2.38 -4.34 -1.70
N CYS A 270 1.74 -3.48 -0.92
CA CYS A 270 0.40 -3.66 -0.37
C CYS A 270 -0.63 -2.96 -1.27
N ASN A 271 -1.08 -3.67 -2.30
CA ASN A 271 -2.11 -3.16 -3.20
C ASN A 271 -3.50 -3.23 -2.53
N PHE A 272 -4.40 -2.35 -2.96
CA PHE A 272 -5.79 -2.36 -2.48
C PHE A 272 -6.76 -2.72 -3.61
N LEU A 273 -6.59 -2.10 -4.78
CA LEU A 273 -7.41 -2.36 -5.95
C LEU A 273 -6.85 -3.52 -6.76
N GLU A 274 -7.75 -4.36 -7.29
CA GLU A 274 -7.40 -5.49 -8.17
C GLU A 274 -6.64 -5.04 -9.42
N LYS A 275 -6.94 -3.85 -9.96
CA LYS A 275 -6.24 -3.28 -11.12
C LYS A 275 -4.73 -3.15 -10.87
N ASP A 276 -4.34 -2.79 -9.64
CA ASP A 276 -2.94 -2.61 -9.27
C ASP A 276 -2.31 -3.98 -9.00
N GLU A 277 -3.00 -4.87 -8.25
CA GLU A 277 -2.53 -6.25 -8.01
C GLU A 277 -2.20 -6.99 -9.31
N LYS A 278 -3.10 -6.95 -10.29
CA LYS A 278 -2.91 -7.60 -11.59
C LYS A 278 -1.65 -7.11 -12.29
N VAL A 279 -1.47 -5.79 -12.36
CA VAL A 279 -0.29 -5.17 -12.98
C VAL A 279 0.99 -5.55 -12.24
N TYR A 280 0.99 -5.56 -10.90
CA TYR A 280 2.16 -5.99 -10.14
C TYR A 280 2.49 -7.46 -10.39
N LYS A 281 1.49 -8.35 -10.46
CA LYS A 281 1.70 -9.77 -10.79
C LYS A 281 2.31 -9.97 -12.18
N GLU A 282 1.89 -9.18 -13.16
CA GLU A 282 2.45 -9.22 -14.52
C GLU A 282 3.89 -8.68 -14.58
N LEU A 283 4.20 -7.62 -13.81
CA LEU A 283 5.48 -6.92 -13.93
C LEU A 283 6.57 -7.42 -12.98
N ILE A 284 6.23 -7.90 -11.78
CA ILE A 284 7.24 -8.35 -10.79
C ILE A 284 8.22 -9.36 -11.40
N PRO A 285 7.80 -10.41 -12.15
CA PRO A 285 8.74 -11.37 -12.74
C PRO A 285 9.75 -10.76 -13.72
N LEU A 286 9.51 -9.55 -14.23
CA LEU A 286 10.48 -8.82 -15.06
C LEU A 286 11.57 -8.12 -14.25
N TYR A 287 11.26 -7.71 -13.02
CA TYR A 287 12.18 -6.96 -12.14
C TYR A 287 12.82 -7.83 -11.06
N PHE A 288 12.12 -8.87 -10.63
CA PHE A 288 12.53 -9.84 -9.61
C PHE A 288 12.23 -11.26 -10.12
N PRO A 289 12.88 -11.71 -11.20
CA PRO A 289 12.58 -13.03 -11.75
C PRO A 289 12.87 -14.15 -10.74
N PRO A 290 12.15 -15.28 -10.83
CA PRO A 290 12.36 -16.41 -9.94
C PRO A 290 13.77 -16.96 -10.09
N ALA A 291 14.38 -17.34 -8.98
CA ALA A 291 15.65 -18.06 -9.01
C ALA A 291 15.43 -19.54 -9.40
N ASP A 292 16.45 -20.20 -9.95
CA ASP A 292 16.35 -21.59 -10.45
C ASP A 292 15.83 -22.59 -9.41
N GLU A 293 16.00 -22.32 -8.12
CA GLU A 293 15.51 -23.17 -7.02
C GLU A 293 14.03 -22.96 -6.69
N GLU A 294 13.43 -21.85 -7.13
CA GLU A 294 12.06 -21.45 -6.82
C GLU A 294 11.05 -21.99 -7.84
N VAL A 295 11.52 -22.46 -9.00
CA VAL A 295 10.72 -23.03 -10.09
C VAL A 295 10.65 -24.58 -10.04
N LYS A 296 11.40 -25.22 -9.12
CA LYS A 296 11.69 -26.66 -9.17
C LYS A 296 10.65 -27.61 -8.54
N ASP A 297 9.51 -27.13 -8.03
CA ASP A 297 8.66 -27.96 -7.15
C ASP A 297 7.40 -28.59 -7.76
N GLU A 298 7.21 -28.56 -9.08
CA GLU A 298 6.07 -29.27 -9.71
C GLU A 298 6.45 -30.65 -10.29
N GLY A 299 7.74 -30.97 -10.45
CA GLY A 299 8.17 -32.22 -11.10
C GLY A 299 8.35 -33.44 -10.18
N LYS A 300 8.29 -33.27 -8.85
CA LYS A 300 8.56 -34.36 -7.89
C LYS A 300 7.34 -34.87 -7.14
N GLU A 301 6.34 -34.04 -6.88
CA GLU A 301 5.12 -34.50 -6.19
C GLU A 301 4.18 -35.28 -7.12
N GLU A 302 4.00 -34.88 -8.38
CA GLU A 302 3.22 -35.68 -9.33
C GLU A 302 3.90 -37.01 -9.68
N LYS A 303 5.24 -37.02 -9.76
CA LYS A 303 6.00 -38.27 -9.95
C LYS A 303 5.93 -39.19 -8.75
N LYS A 304 6.02 -38.67 -7.52
CA LYS A 304 5.82 -39.49 -6.31
C LYS A 304 4.41 -40.03 -6.18
N LYS A 305 3.38 -39.24 -6.50
CA LYS A 305 1.97 -39.69 -6.46
C LYS A 305 1.64 -40.68 -7.58
N ALA A 306 2.26 -40.55 -8.75
CA ALA A 306 2.11 -41.50 -9.85
C ALA A 306 2.86 -42.80 -9.57
N GLU A 307 4.10 -42.74 -9.04
CA GLU A 307 4.88 -43.92 -8.66
C GLU A 307 4.30 -44.64 -7.43
N GLU A 308 3.72 -43.93 -6.46
CA GLU A 308 2.99 -44.57 -5.36
C GLU A 308 1.68 -45.21 -5.84
N LYS A 309 0.89 -44.55 -6.70
CA LYS A 309 -0.34 -45.14 -7.26
C LYS A 309 -0.05 -46.40 -8.08
N GLU A 310 0.96 -46.36 -8.96
CA GLU A 310 1.34 -47.52 -9.77
C GLU A 310 1.93 -48.66 -8.94
N ALA A 311 2.52 -48.37 -7.77
CA ALA A 311 2.99 -49.37 -6.82
C ALA A 311 1.88 -49.96 -5.92
N THR A 312 0.80 -49.22 -5.65
CA THR A 312 -0.40 -49.76 -4.98
C THR A 312 -1.25 -50.62 -5.91
N ASP A 313 -1.48 -50.19 -7.15
CA ASP A 313 -2.30 -50.94 -8.11
C ASP A 313 -1.64 -52.29 -8.45
N LYS A 314 -0.31 -52.34 -8.57
CA LYS A 314 0.45 -53.60 -8.78
C LYS A 314 0.51 -54.51 -7.55
N LYS A 315 0.19 -54.02 -6.36
CA LYS A 315 0.14 -54.83 -5.12
C LYS A 315 -1.24 -55.40 -4.83
N GLU A 316 -2.31 -54.73 -5.28
CA GLU A 316 -3.68 -55.26 -5.17
C GLU A 316 -3.94 -56.34 -6.22
N GLU A 317 -3.45 -56.20 -7.45
CA GLU A 317 -3.63 -57.20 -8.52
C GLU A 317 -2.87 -58.53 -8.22
N ALA A 318 -1.72 -58.45 -7.52
CA ALA A 318 -0.96 -59.64 -7.10
C ALA A 318 -1.51 -60.34 -5.83
N ALA A 319 -2.46 -59.72 -5.12
CA ALA A 319 -3.09 -60.28 -3.93
C ALA A 319 -4.39 -61.04 -4.25
N GLU A 320 -5.07 -60.73 -5.36
CA GLU A 320 -6.24 -61.48 -5.83
C GLU A 320 -5.85 -62.80 -6.50
N GLU A 321 -4.72 -62.88 -7.22
CA GLU A 321 -4.31 -64.11 -7.92
C GLU A 321 -3.78 -65.23 -6.98
N LYS A 322 -3.58 -64.94 -5.69
CA LYS A 322 -3.16 -65.93 -4.67
C LYS A 322 -4.29 -66.46 -3.79
N LYS A 323 -5.52 -65.97 -3.94
CA LYS A 323 -6.66 -66.47 -3.16
C LYS A 323 -7.42 -67.63 -3.81
N ASP A 324 -7.21 -67.87 -5.11
CA ASP A 324 -7.93 -68.93 -5.83
C ASP A 324 -7.18 -70.28 -5.91
N THR A 325 -6.05 -70.44 -5.22
CA THR A 325 -5.30 -71.73 -5.22
C THR A 325 -5.27 -72.48 -3.88
N GLU A 326 -5.90 -71.94 -2.82
CA GLU A 326 -5.87 -72.55 -1.47
C GLU A 326 -7.24 -73.02 -0.94
N GLU A 327 -8.29 -73.08 -1.77
CA GLU A 327 -9.60 -73.65 -1.38
C GLU A 327 -9.89 -75.02 -2.03
N ASN A 328 -8.85 -75.80 -2.32
CA ASN A 328 -9.04 -77.16 -2.81
C ASN A 328 -7.98 -78.13 -2.27
N LYS A 329 -7.91 -78.23 -0.94
CA LYS A 329 -7.30 -79.33 -0.20
C LYS A 329 -7.79 -79.25 1.24
N ASP A 330 -8.66 -80.18 1.60
CA ASP A 330 -8.82 -80.77 2.95
C ASP A 330 -10.28 -81.08 3.26
N THR A 331 -10.82 -82.12 2.62
CA THR A 331 -11.80 -83.00 3.25
C THR A 331 -11.65 -84.40 2.67
N GLU A 332 -10.67 -85.14 3.18
CA GLU A 332 -10.74 -86.59 3.19
C GLU A 332 -10.01 -87.11 4.44
N ASP A 333 -10.64 -88.10 5.07
CA ASP A 333 -10.10 -89.00 6.08
C ASP A 333 -10.15 -88.54 7.56
N LYS A 334 -11.22 -88.96 8.26
CA LYS A 334 -11.17 -90.08 9.23
C LYS A 334 -12.36 -90.02 10.19
N THR A 335 -13.28 -90.98 10.09
CA THR A 335 -13.85 -91.65 11.26
C THR A 335 -14.42 -92.99 10.85
N ASP A 336 -13.68 -94.04 11.16
CA ASP A 336 -14.17 -95.41 11.25
C ASP A 336 -13.71 -95.92 12.60
N THR A 337 -14.62 -96.26 13.53
CA THR A 337 -14.63 -97.49 14.36
C THR A 337 -15.80 -97.48 15.37
N LYS A 338 -16.61 -98.57 15.35
CA LYS A 338 -17.38 -99.22 16.47
C LYS A 338 -18.64 -98.49 16.98
N GLU A 339 -19.79 -99.10 17.31
CA GLU A 339 -20.26 -100.43 17.76
C GLU A 339 -21.76 -100.57 17.36
N LYS A 340 -22.27 -101.69 16.80
CA LYS A 340 -22.81 -102.93 17.42
C LYS A 340 -24.15 -102.78 18.19
N LYS A 341 -25.11 -103.66 17.83
CA LYS A 341 -26.45 -103.97 18.40
C LYS A 341 -27.57 -103.00 17.99
N GLU A 342 -28.79 -103.43 17.64
CA GLU A 342 -29.48 -104.73 17.61
C GLU A 342 -30.61 -104.63 16.58
#